data_AF-A0A916WYQ5-F1
#
_entry.id   AF-A0A916WYQ5-F1
#
_cell.length_a   1.000
_cell.length_b   1.000
_cell.length_c   1.000
_cell.angle_alpha   90.00
_cell.angle_beta   90.00
_cell.angle_gamma   90.00
#
_symmetry.space_group_name_H-M   'P 1'
#
loop_
_entity.id
_entity.type
_entity.pdbx_description
1 polymer ?
#
loop_
_entity_poly.entity_id
_entity_poly.type
_entity_poly.pdbx_seq_one_letter_code
_entity_poly.pdbx_strand_id
1 'polypeptide(L)'
;MAVTAFPDRSGKNDGMSSAHPDPTGTDLVLPSVDELLESAMVVALPMRRRFRGITVREAMIFRGPAGWGEFAPFVEYDDSESAWWLAAGIEAAYLGPPPPPLRDRVAINATVPAVPAVDVPDVLAGFPGAQAAKVKVAEPGCSLEEEVARVEAVRALIPTVRVDANARWGVEEAVTAIRAFGELEYVEQPCASVEELAAVRAAVDTPIAADESIRRAADPMRVVRAGAADVAILKVAPLGGMRRVLALAREIPMDVVVSSALDTAVGISAGLATAAALPGQPRACGLGTGSLFVTDVAPPNPPIAGELPVARVEPTTAMASVASPDRVQWWTRRLRRCHELLSSGRHPATGSPGGGLSG
;
A
#
# COMPACT_ATOMS: atom_id res chain seq x y z
N MET A 1 2.13 36.71 37.42
CA MET A 1 3.32 36.29 38.18
C MET A 1 2.92 35.07 38.99
N ALA A 2 3.49 33.87 38.94
CA ALA A 2 4.70 33.31 38.34
C ALA A 2 4.35 31.83 37.99
N VAL A 3 4.58 31.33 36.77
CA VAL A 3 5.78 30.60 36.32
C VAL A 3 6.33 29.62 37.36
N THR A 4 5.95 28.36 37.25
CA THR A 4 6.62 27.23 37.92
C THR A 4 7.52 26.52 36.91
N ALA A 5 8.81 26.60 37.18
CA ALA A 5 9.92 26.08 36.39
C ALA A 5 10.12 24.56 36.57
N PHE A 6 10.65 23.95 35.51
CA PHE A 6 11.17 22.58 35.50
C PHE A 6 12.51 22.49 36.25
N PRO A 7 12.83 21.35 36.90
CA PRO A 7 14.16 21.13 37.45
C PRO A 7 15.15 20.62 36.39
N ASP A 8 16.31 21.28 36.38
CA ASP A 8 17.58 20.87 35.76
C ASP A 8 18.12 19.58 36.39
N ARG A 9 18.62 18.67 35.55
CA ARG A 9 19.49 17.57 35.95
C ARG A 9 20.66 17.47 34.97
N SER A 10 21.72 18.20 35.27
CA SER A 10 23.08 17.89 34.86
C SER A 10 23.58 16.64 35.60
N GLY A 11 24.06 15.64 34.85
CA GLY A 11 24.54 14.39 35.45
C GLY A 11 25.06 13.35 34.44
N LYS A 12 26.31 13.54 34.03
CA LYS A 12 27.35 12.54 33.68
C LYS A 12 27.10 11.54 32.53
N ASN A 13 27.97 11.71 31.52
CA ASN A 13 28.42 10.70 30.56
C ASN A 13 28.84 9.41 31.26
N ASP A 14 28.19 8.31 30.94
CA ASP A 14 28.77 6.97 30.96
C ASP A 14 28.60 6.37 29.56
N GLY A 15 29.72 5.94 28.99
CA GLY A 15 29.82 5.46 27.61
C GLY A 15 28.97 4.22 27.38
N MET A 16 27.87 4.40 26.65
CA MET A 16 27.11 3.30 26.08
C MET A 16 27.58 3.10 24.63
N SER A 17 28.11 1.91 24.37
CA SER A 17 28.45 1.39 23.05
C SER A 17 27.35 1.71 22.03
N SER A 18 27.70 2.43 20.97
CA SER A 18 26.83 2.80 19.86
C SER A 18 26.57 1.58 18.96
N ALA A 19 25.70 0.68 19.41
CA ALA A 19 25.05 -0.28 18.53
C ALA A 19 23.75 0.36 18.03
N HIS A 20 23.75 0.80 16.77
CA HIS A 20 22.53 1.21 16.09
C HIS A 20 21.59 -0.01 15.96
N PRO A 21 20.32 0.07 16.38
CA PRO A 21 19.39 -1.04 16.22
C PRO A 21 19.09 -1.25 14.73
N ASP A 22 19.14 -2.52 14.32
CA ASP A 22 18.81 -3.00 12.98
C ASP A 22 17.39 -2.52 12.55
N PRO A 23 17.24 -1.83 11.41
CA PRO A 23 15.94 -1.35 10.93
C PRO A 23 14.93 -2.46 10.60
N THR A 24 15.30 -3.74 10.71
CA THR A 24 14.38 -4.89 10.56
C THR A 24 13.68 -5.31 11.85
N GLY A 25 14.18 -4.92 13.04
CA GLY A 25 13.53 -5.18 14.35
C GLY A 25 13.12 -6.62 14.64
N THR A 26 13.56 -7.59 13.84
CA THR A 26 13.28 -9.02 13.96
C THR A 26 14.43 -9.77 13.31
N ASP A 27 14.95 -10.80 13.99
CA ASP A 27 15.99 -11.71 13.51
C ASP A 27 15.49 -12.58 12.33
N LEU A 28 15.03 -11.95 11.24
CA LEU A 28 14.65 -12.65 10.02
C LEU A 28 15.93 -13.08 9.30
N VAL A 29 16.33 -14.32 9.51
CA VAL A 29 17.30 -14.97 8.65
C VAL A 29 16.68 -15.11 7.27
N LEU A 30 17.26 -14.44 6.28
CA LEU A 30 16.78 -14.47 4.90
C LEU A 30 16.88 -15.92 4.38
N PRO A 31 15.75 -16.57 3.99
CA PRO A 31 15.80 -17.90 3.40
C PRO A 31 16.58 -17.87 2.10
N SER A 32 17.20 -19.00 1.75
CA SER A 32 17.87 -19.14 0.46
C SER A 32 16.89 -18.99 -0.69
N VAL A 33 17.41 -18.58 -1.83
CA VAL A 33 16.59 -18.41 -3.03
C VAL A 33 15.95 -19.73 -3.49
N ASP A 34 16.63 -20.85 -3.27
CA ASP A 34 16.13 -22.16 -3.67
C ASP A 34 15.02 -22.66 -2.73
N GLU A 35 15.09 -22.37 -1.42
CA GLU A 35 13.98 -22.62 -0.48
C GLU A 35 12.71 -21.85 -0.86
N LEU A 36 12.85 -20.59 -1.29
CA LEU A 36 11.71 -19.80 -1.78
C LEU A 36 11.11 -20.41 -3.05
N LEU A 37 11.96 -20.85 -3.99
CA LEU A 37 11.52 -21.38 -5.28
C LEU A 37 10.92 -22.79 -5.19
N GLU A 38 11.27 -23.59 -4.18
CA GLU A 38 10.73 -24.94 -3.99
C GLU A 38 9.20 -24.96 -3.83
N SER A 39 8.64 -23.93 -3.19
CA SER A 39 7.20 -23.79 -2.97
C SER A 39 6.55 -22.69 -3.84
N ALA A 40 7.33 -22.05 -4.71
CA ALA A 40 6.85 -20.91 -5.48
C ALA A 40 5.85 -21.31 -6.57
N MET A 41 4.75 -20.57 -6.65
CA MET A 41 3.75 -20.67 -7.70
C MET A 41 3.53 -19.31 -8.33
N VAL A 42 3.58 -19.25 -9.67
CA VAL A 42 3.27 -18.05 -10.43
C VAL A 42 1.85 -18.15 -10.98
N VAL A 43 1.02 -17.18 -10.61
CA VAL A 43 -0.39 -17.09 -11.00
C VAL A 43 -0.60 -15.91 -11.94
N ALA A 44 -1.61 -16.01 -12.80
CA ALA A 44 -2.03 -14.98 -13.73
C ALA A 44 -3.55 -14.78 -13.61
N LEU A 45 -3.97 -13.85 -12.75
CA LEU A 45 -5.36 -13.67 -12.35
C LEU A 45 -6.09 -12.73 -13.33
N PRO A 46 -7.12 -13.20 -14.05
CA PRO A 46 -7.91 -12.36 -14.93
C PRO A 46 -8.72 -11.34 -14.13
N MET A 47 -8.75 -10.10 -14.62
CA MET A 47 -9.48 -9.00 -13.99
C MET A 47 -10.85 -8.80 -14.63
N ARG A 48 -11.84 -8.40 -13.84
CA ARG A 48 -13.20 -8.12 -14.32
C ARG A 48 -13.23 -6.91 -15.25
N ARG A 49 -12.35 -5.94 -15.01
CA ARG A 49 -12.23 -4.69 -15.75
C ARG A 49 -10.75 -4.28 -15.80
N ARG A 50 -10.39 -3.40 -16.74
CA ARG A 50 -9.07 -2.78 -16.77
C ARG A 50 -8.89 -1.92 -15.51
N PHE A 51 -7.75 -2.06 -14.84
CA PHE A 51 -7.39 -1.23 -13.69
C PHE A 51 -5.87 -1.04 -13.66
N ARG A 52 -5.40 0.20 -13.48
CA ARG A 52 -3.98 0.58 -13.61
C ARG A 52 -3.33 0.05 -14.91
N GLY A 53 -4.06 0.15 -16.03
CA GLY A 53 -3.56 -0.25 -17.34
C GLY A 53 -3.54 -1.76 -17.63
N ILE A 54 -3.79 -2.63 -16.65
CA ILE A 54 -3.73 -4.10 -16.82
C ILE A 54 -5.12 -4.75 -16.79
N THR A 55 -5.22 -5.93 -17.40
CA THR A 55 -6.40 -6.81 -17.39
C THR A 55 -6.11 -8.20 -16.84
N VAL A 56 -4.83 -8.49 -16.56
CA VAL A 56 -4.35 -9.72 -15.92
C VAL A 56 -3.33 -9.30 -14.87
N ARG A 57 -3.49 -9.81 -13.65
CA ARG A 57 -2.56 -9.57 -12.55
C ARG A 57 -1.69 -10.80 -12.34
N GLU A 58 -0.40 -10.66 -12.60
CA GLU A 58 0.58 -11.70 -12.26
C GLU A 58 1.12 -11.50 -10.85
N ALA A 59 1.31 -12.61 -10.14
CA ALA A 59 1.90 -12.68 -8.81
C ALA A 59 2.66 -14.00 -8.65
N MET A 60 3.72 -14.01 -7.85
CA MET A 60 4.35 -15.21 -7.33
C MET A 60 4.01 -15.36 -5.87
N ILE A 61 3.44 -16.49 -5.46
CA ILE A 61 3.20 -16.84 -4.06
C ILE A 61 4.15 -17.97 -3.64
N PHE A 62 4.57 -17.99 -2.39
CA PHE A 62 5.45 -19.03 -1.85
C PHE A 62 5.14 -19.28 -0.39
N ARG A 63 5.51 -20.46 0.10
CA ARG A 63 5.21 -20.92 1.46
C ARG A 63 6.47 -20.87 2.33
N GLY A 64 6.30 -20.43 3.56
CA GLY A 64 7.29 -20.52 4.63
C GLY A 64 6.67 -21.12 5.91
N PRO A 65 7.44 -21.19 7.00
CA PRO A 65 6.99 -21.81 8.25
C PRO A 65 5.82 -21.07 8.91
N ALA A 66 5.64 -19.77 8.65
CA ALA A 66 4.56 -18.96 9.21
C ALA A 66 3.32 -18.86 8.30
N GLY A 67 3.38 -19.39 7.08
CA GLY A 67 2.26 -19.38 6.14
C GLY A 67 2.71 -19.01 4.72
N TRP A 68 1.88 -18.23 4.03
CA TRP A 68 2.09 -17.84 2.64
C TRP A 68 2.50 -16.37 2.51
N GLY A 69 3.37 -16.12 1.55
CA GLY A 69 3.85 -14.80 1.16
C GLY A 69 3.56 -14.53 -0.32
N GLU A 70 3.52 -13.26 -0.67
CA GLU A 70 3.29 -12.80 -2.04
C GLU A 70 4.43 -11.89 -2.50
N PHE A 71 4.92 -12.17 -3.71
CA PHE A 71 5.83 -11.34 -4.48
C PHE A 71 5.14 -10.96 -5.79
N ALA A 72 4.54 -9.77 -5.82
CA ALA A 72 3.75 -9.28 -6.95
C ALA A 72 4.08 -7.85 -7.40
N PRO A 73 5.35 -7.39 -7.49
CA PRO A 73 5.63 -6.07 -8.08
C PRO A 73 5.11 -5.97 -9.53
N PHE A 74 4.57 -4.81 -9.90
CA PHE A 74 4.16 -4.56 -11.28
C PHE A 74 5.33 -4.75 -12.25
N VAL A 75 5.05 -5.16 -13.49
CA VAL A 75 6.08 -5.64 -14.44
C VAL A 75 7.07 -4.54 -14.85
N GLU A 76 6.65 -3.29 -14.79
CA GLU A 76 7.44 -2.11 -15.10
C GLU A 76 8.39 -1.68 -13.97
N TYR A 77 8.29 -2.26 -12.77
CA TYR A 77 9.17 -1.91 -11.65
C TYR A 77 10.53 -2.57 -11.82
N ASP A 78 11.59 -1.81 -11.54
CA ASP A 78 12.94 -2.37 -11.54
C ASP A 78 13.17 -3.34 -10.37
N ASP A 79 14.31 -4.02 -10.35
CA ASP A 79 14.61 -5.00 -9.31
C ASP A 79 14.80 -4.34 -7.92
N SER A 80 15.19 -3.07 -7.86
CA SER A 80 15.38 -2.33 -6.58
C SER A 80 14.04 -2.00 -5.92
N GLU A 81 13.06 -1.49 -6.69
CA GLU A 81 11.70 -1.29 -6.23
C GLU A 81 11.04 -2.65 -5.92
N SER A 82 11.30 -3.67 -6.75
CA SER A 82 10.74 -5.01 -6.57
C SER A 82 11.27 -5.75 -5.33
N ALA A 83 12.51 -5.51 -4.92
CA ALA A 83 13.09 -6.18 -3.76
C ALA A 83 12.31 -5.88 -2.46
N TRP A 84 11.69 -4.71 -2.34
CA TRP A 84 10.74 -4.41 -1.25
C TRP A 84 9.56 -5.37 -1.21
N TRP A 85 8.97 -5.64 -2.36
CA TRP A 85 7.83 -6.54 -2.47
C TRP A 85 8.24 -7.97 -2.08
N LEU A 86 9.45 -8.38 -2.45
CA LEU A 86 9.98 -9.68 -2.04
C LEU A 86 10.19 -9.73 -0.52
N ALA A 87 10.77 -8.68 0.09
CA ALA A 87 10.96 -8.60 1.53
C ALA A 87 9.62 -8.72 2.28
N ALA A 88 8.57 -8.04 1.81
CA ALA A 88 7.23 -8.14 2.38
C ALA A 88 6.64 -9.56 2.29
N GLY A 89 6.81 -10.21 1.14
CA GLY A 89 6.39 -11.60 0.95
C GLY A 89 7.14 -12.57 1.88
N ILE A 90 8.45 -12.40 2.03
CA ILE A 90 9.28 -13.22 2.93
C ILE A 90 8.85 -13.01 4.37
N GLU A 91 8.65 -11.76 4.81
CA GLU A 91 8.16 -11.48 6.17
C GLU A 91 6.82 -12.19 6.44
N ALA A 92 5.86 -12.09 5.52
CA ALA A 92 4.56 -12.74 5.65
C ALA A 92 4.69 -14.27 5.75
N ALA A 93 5.52 -14.90 4.91
CA ALA A 93 5.70 -16.34 4.86
C ALA A 93 6.52 -16.92 6.02
N TYR A 94 7.51 -16.17 6.54
CA TYR A 94 8.50 -16.68 7.50
C TYR A 94 8.32 -16.17 8.93
N LEU A 95 7.87 -14.92 9.11
CA LEU A 95 7.57 -14.38 10.44
C LEU A 95 6.09 -14.36 10.75
N GLY A 96 5.25 -14.22 9.72
CA GLY A 96 3.82 -14.03 9.91
C GLY A 96 3.48 -12.65 10.50
N PRO A 97 2.21 -12.46 10.90
CA PRO A 97 1.72 -11.16 11.33
C PRO A 97 2.44 -10.64 12.58
N PRO A 98 2.58 -9.31 12.73
CA PRO A 98 3.09 -8.65 13.94
C PRO A 98 2.18 -8.88 15.18
N PRO A 99 2.49 -8.35 16.39
CA PRO A 99 1.74 -8.61 17.65
C PRO A 99 0.20 -8.52 17.51
N PRO A 100 -0.56 -9.13 18.44
CA PRO A 100 -1.94 -9.54 18.18
C PRO A 100 -2.82 -8.40 17.68
N PRO A 101 -3.76 -8.70 16.78
CA PRO A 101 -4.62 -7.69 16.20
C PRO A 101 -5.42 -6.97 17.31
N LEU A 102 -5.59 -5.66 17.16
CA LEU A 102 -6.44 -4.85 18.03
C LEU A 102 -7.92 -4.92 17.64
N ARG A 103 -8.23 -5.63 16.56
CA ARG A 103 -9.57 -5.85 16.01
C ARG A 103 -9.61 -7.07 15.09
N ASP A 104 -10.71 -7.80 15.08
CA ASP A 104 -10.87 -9.01 14.27
C ASP A 104 -11.42 -8.73 12.86
N ARG A 105 -11.85 -7.48 12.61
CA ARG A 105 -12.40 -7.02 11.33
C ARG A 105 -11.85 -5.65 10.98
N VAL A 106 -11.71 -5.38 9.69
CA VAL A 106 -11.20 -4.13 9.15
C VAL A 106 -12.20 -3.59 8.14
N ALA A 107 -12.68 -2.36 8.37
CA ALA A 107 -13.49 -1.63 7.40
C ALA A 107 -12.69 -1.38 6.13
N ILE A 108 -13.31 -1.60 4.98
CA ILE A 108 -12.72 -1.37 3.66
C ILE A 108 -13.46 -0.27 2.90
N ASN A 109 -12.77 0.41 1.99
CA ASN A 109 -13.42 1.23 0.99
C ASN A 109 -13.70 0.43 -0.29
N ALA A 110 -14.80 0.76 -0.97
CA ALA A 110 -15.01 0.36 -2.34
C ALA A 110 -13.94 0.98 -3.24
N THR A 111 -13.45 0.22 -4.21
CA THR A 111 -12.50 0.73 -5.22
C THR A 111 -13.24 0.84 -6.54
N VAL A 112 -13.43 2.07 -7.01
CA VAL A 112 -14.18 2.38 -8.23
C VAL A 112 -13.18 2.72 -9.34
N PRO A 113 -13.00 1.84 -10.36
CA PRO A 113 -12.14 2.13 -11.50
C PRO A 113 -12.67 3.30 -12.34
N ALA A 114 -11.89 3.71 -13.35
CA ALA A 114 -12.33 4.71 -14.33
C ALA A 114 -13.37 4.12 -15.28
N VAL A 115 -14.63 4.05 -14.83
CA VAL A 115 -15.79 3.55 -15.57
C VAL A 115 -16.79 4.67 -15.86
N PRO A 116 -17.68 4.56 -16.85
CA PRO A 116 -18.79 5.50 -17.00
C PRO A 116 -19.65 5.59 -15.74
N ALA A 117 -20.24 6.75 -15.46
CA ALA A 117 -21.07 6.96 -14.28
C ALA A 117 -22.23 5.95 -14.15
N VAL A 118 -22.79 5.51 -15.28
CA VAL A 118 -23.86 4.50 -15.34
C VAL A 118 -23.44 3.13 -14.82
N ASP A 119 -22.15 2.79 -14.87
CA ASP A 119 -21.61 1.50 -14.41
C ASP A 119 -21.31 1.49 -12.90
N VAL A 120 -21.37 2.64 -12.22
CA VAL A 120 -21.01 2.77 -10.80
C VAL A 120 -21.84 1.86 -9.88
N PRO A 121 -23.17 1.74 -10.02
CA PRO A 121 -23.96 0.84 -9.19
C PRO A 121 -23.49 -0.62 -9.26
N ASP A 122 -23.16 -1.11 -10.46
CA ASP A 122 -22.66 -2.47 -10.66
C ASP A 122 -21.28 -2.69 -10.02
N VAL A 123 -20.42 -1.67 -10.05
CA VAL A 123 -19.14 -1.72 -9.35
C VAL A 123 -19.34 -1.78 -7.83
N LEU A 124 -20.22 -0.94 -7.29
CA LEU A 124 -20.48 -0.86 -5.85
C LEU A 124 -21.22 -2.10 -5.32
N ALA A 125 -21.95 -2.83 -6.15
CA ALA A 125 -22.55 -4.12 -5.78
C ALA A 125 -21.50 -5.16 -5.32
N GLY A 126 -20.24 -5.01 -5.73
CA GLY A 126 -19.12 -5.83 -5.26
C GLY A 126 -18.61 -5.49 -3.85
N PHE A 127 -19.16 -4.45 -3.22
CA PHE A 127 -18.72 -3.93 -1.92
C PHE A 127 -19.90 -3.73 -0.95
N PRO A 128 -20.69 -4.78 -0.65
CA PRO A 128 -21.87 -4.66 0.19
C PRO A 128 -21.54 -4.08 1.58
N GLY A 129 -22.24 -3.00 1.93
CA GLY A 129 -22.11 -2.30 3.21
C GLY A 129 -20.92 -1.35 3.35
N ALA A 130 -20.08 -1.20 2.31
CA ALA A 130 -18.97 -0.23 2.35
C ALA A 130 -19.51 1.19 2.58
N GLN A 131 -18.89 1.92 3.51
CA GLN A 131 -19.26 3.30 3.85
C GLN A 131 -18.37 4.34 3.17
N ALA A 132 -17.25 3.90 2.58
CA ALA A 132 -16.34 4.76 1.83
C ALA A 132 -16.04 4.18 0.45
N ALA A 133 -15.80 5.05 -0.53
CA ALA A 133 -15.39 4.66 -1.87
C ALA A 133 -14.22 5.53 -2.35
N LYS A 134 -13.26 4.91 -3.04
CA LYS A 134 -12.14 5.58 -3.70
C LYS A 134 -12.31 5.49 -5.20
N VAL A 135 -12.47 6.64 -5.84
CA VAL A 135 -12.74 6.79 -7.27
C VAL A 135 -11.46 7.09 -8.02
N LYS A 136 -11.19 6.32 -9.08
CA LYS A 136 -10.08 6.62 -9.99
C LYS A 136 -10.44 7.78 -10.91
N VAL A 137 -9.50 8.72 -11.00
CA VAL A 137 -9.55 9.95 -11.79
C VAL A 137 -8.19 10.16 -12.47
N ALA A 138 -8.07 11.18 -13.30
CA ALA A 138 -6.93 11.39 -14.18
C ALA A 138 -6.66 10.18 -15.10
N GLU A 139 -7.69 9.46 -15.56
CA GLU A 139 -7.47 8.35 -16.49
C GLU A 139 -7.28 8.90 -17.91
N PRO A 140 -6.21 8.49 -18.63
CA PRO A 140 -5.97 8.97 -19.99
C PRO A 140 -7.20 8.77 -20.90
N GLY A 141 -7.66 9.86 -21.51
CA GLY A 141 -8.80 9.86 -22.41
C GLY A 141 -10.17 10.05 -21.73
N CYS A 142 -10.23 10.26 -20.42
CA CYS A 142 -11.44 10.74 -19.73
C CYS A 142 -11.43 12.26 -19.61
N SER A 143 -12.59 12.90 -19.81
CA SER A 143 -12.76 14.34 -19.54
C SER A 143 -13.07 14.60 -18.07
N LEU A 144 -12.82 15.83 -17.60
CA LEU A 144 -13.17 16.22 -16.23
C LEU A 144 -14.67 16.08 -15.94
N GLU A 145 -15.52 16.37 -16.92
CA GLU A 145 -16.98 16.21 -16.79
C GLU A 145 -17.38 14.75 -16.56
N GLU A 146 -16.73 13.80 -17.26
CA GLU A 146 -16.97 12.38 -17.06
C GLU A 146 -16.52 11.91 -15.68
N GLU A 147 -15.39 12.45 -15.18
CA GLU A 147 -14.88 12.18 -13.85
C GLU A 147 -15.78 12.73 -12.75
N VAL A 148 -16.29 13.96 -12.92
CA VAL A 148 -17.28 14.57 -12.01
C VAL A 148 -18.55 13.74 -11.99
N ALA A 149 -19.07 13.33 -13.15
CA ALA A 149 -20.25 12.46 -13.22
C ALA A 149 -20.06 11.13 -12.49
N ARG A 150 -18.86 10.53 -12.57
CA ARG A 150 -18.51 9.31 -11.83
C ARG A 150 -18.48 9.54 -10.33
N VAL A 151 -17.85 10.63 -9.88
CA VAL A 151 -17.78 10.99 -8.45
C VAL A 151 -19.17 11.23 -7.88
N GLU A 152 -20.03 11.95 -8.60
CA GLU A 152 -21.42 12.20 -8.20
C GLU A 152 -22.26 10.91 -8.15
N ALA A 153 -22.09 10.01 -9.12
CA ALA A 153 -22.75 8.71 -9.10
C ALA A 153 -22.34 7.86 -7.88
N VAL A 154 -21.07 7.94 -7.46
CA VAL A 154 -20.59 7.27 -6.25
C VAL A 154 -21.16 7.93 -5.00
N ARG A 155 -21.16 9.26 -4.93
CA ARG A 155 -21.69 10.05 -3.81
C ARG A 155 -23.16 9.82 -3.56
N ALA A 156 -23.94 9.55 -4.61
CA ALA A 156 -25.36 9.20 -4.50
C ALA A 156 -25.61 7.87 -3.77
N LEU A 157 -24.60 7.00 -3.64
CA LEU A 157 -24.73 5.65 -3.11
C LEU A 157 -23.86 5.39 -1.86
N ILE A 158 -22.75 6.12 -1.72
CA ILE A 158 -21.77 5.95 -0.65
C ILE A 158 -21.54 7.30 0.04
N PRO A 159 -21.61 7.38 1.39
CA PRO A 159 -21.54 8.65 2.10
C PRO A 159 -20.15 9.30 2.07
N THR A 160 -19.08 8.50 2.02
CA THR A 160 -17.71 9.01 2.06
C THR A 160 -16.98 8.75 0.75
N VAL A 161 -16.56 9.81 0.06
CA VAL A 161 -15.92 9.71 -1.26
C VAL A 161 -14.49 10.24 -1.20
N ARG A 162 -13.56 9.49 -1.79
CA ARG A 162 -12.17 9.84 -2.02
C ARG A 162 -11.90 9.77 -3.51
N VAL A 163 -10.88 10.49 -3.98
CA VAL A 163 -10.38 10.32 -5.35
C VAL A 163 -8.90 9.99 -5.35
N ASP A 164 -8.42 9.33 -6.40
CA ASP A 164 -7.02 8.92 -6.56
C ASP A 164 -6.58 9.14 -8.01
N ALA A 165 -5.66 10.08 -8.19
CA ALA A 165 -5.17 10.54 -9.49
C ALA A 165 -3.85 9.87 -9.91
N ASN A 166 -3.24 9.06 -9.03
CA ASN A 166 -1.97 8.37 -9.28
C ASN A 166 -0.86 9.27 -9.86
N ALA A 167 -0.70 10.47 -9.30
CA ALA A 167 0.33 11.44 -9.64
C ALA A 167 0.26 12.00 -11.08
N ARG A 168 -0.94 12.02 -11.70
CA ARG A 168 -1.08 12.34 -13.12
C ARG A 168 -1.39 13.79 -13.45
N TRP A 169 -1.79 14.61 -12.47
CA TRP A 169 -2.10 16.02 -12.73
C TRP A 169 -0.90 16.92 -12.50
N GLY A 170 -0.87 18.02 -13.24
CA GLY A 170 -0.15 19.23 -12.80
C GLY A 170 -0.89 19.96 -11.68
N VAL A 171 -0.23 20.92 -11.02
CA VAL A 171 -0.82 21.65 -9.87
C VAL A 171 -2.11 22.37 -10.24
N GLU A 172 -2.13 23.16 -11.33
CA GLU A 172 -3.31 23.93 -11.74
C GLU A 172 -4.50 23.02 -12.13
N GLU A 173 -4.19 21.93 -12.83
CA GLU A 173 -5.16 20.91 -13.21
C GLU A 173 -5.76 20.23 -11.97
N ALA A 174 -4.92 19.84 -11.00
CA ALA A 174 -5.37 19.25 -9.75
C ALA A 174 -6.29 20.19 -8.98
N VAL A 175 -5.93 21.46 -8.82
CA VAL A 175 -6.77 22.44 -8.12
C VAL A 175 -8.13 22.61 -8.83
N THR A 176 -8.12 22.66 -10.15
CA THR A 176 -9.36 22.75 -10.95
C THR A 176 -10.24 21.53 -10.76
N ALA A 177 -9.67 20.33 -10.87
CA ALA A 177 -10.40 19.08 -10.72
C ALA A 177 -10.97 18.90 -9.30
N ILE A 178 -10.15 19.13 -8.26
CA ILE A 178 -10.56 19.00 -6.86
C ILE A 178 -11.76 19.90 -6.54
N ARG A 179 -11.76 21.15 -7.03
CA ARG A 179 -12.89 22.07 -6.84
C ARG A 179 -14.15 21.62 -7.57
N ALA A 180 -14.02 20.95 -8.70
CA ALA A 180 -15.16 20.43 -9.47
C ALA A 180 -15.81 19.20 -8.83
N PHE A 181 -15.07 18.39 -8.06
CA PHE A 181 -15.59 17.19 -7.40
C PHE A 181 -16.42 17.45 -6.13
N GLY A 182 -16.39 18.67 -5.60
CA GLY A 182 -17.05 19.02 -4.34
C GLY A 182 -16.37 18.40 -3.11
N GLU A 183 -17.16 18.09 -2.08
CA GLU A 183 -16.64 17.59 -0.79
C GLU A 183 -16.01 16.20 -0.93
N LEU A 184 -14.75 16.03 -0.54
CA LEU A 184 -14.06 14.74 -0.54
C LEU A 184 -13.44 14.50 0.82
N GLU A 185 -13.35 13.23 1.23
CA GLU A 185 -12.61 12.87 2.45
C GLU A 185 -11.12 13.18 2.29
N TYR A 186 -10.56 12.87 1.12
CA TYR A 186 -9.23 13.31 0.68
C TYR A 186 -9.03 13.08 -0.82
N VAL A 187 -7.97 13.69 -1.37
CA VAL A 187 -7.46 13.46 -2.73
C VAL A 187 -6.10 12.76 -2.64
N GLU A 188 -6.03 11.52 -3.13
CA GLU A 188 -4.83 10.70 -3.11
C GLU A 188 -3.92 10.99 -4.30
N GLN A 189 -2.68 11.38 -3.98
CA GLN A 189 -1.58 11.64 -4.87
C GLN A 189 -2.01 12.41 -6.14
N PRO A 190 -2.46 13.68 -6.03
CA PRO A 190 -2.83 14.49 -7.20
C PRO A 190 -1.66 14.65 -8.18
N CYS A 191 -0.45 14.94 -7.66
CA CYS A 191 0.73 15.30 -8.46
C CYS A 191 1.92 14.38 -8.15
N ALA A 192 2.97 14.46 -8.97
CA ALA A 192 4.12 13.56 -8.90
C ALA A 192 5.12 13.88 -7.79
N SER A 193 5.42 15.16 -7.58
CA SER A 193 6.42 15.59 -6.60
C SER A 193 5.82 16.05 -5.28
N VAL A 194 6.63 15.99 -4.22
CA VAL A 194 6.24 16.47 -2.88
C VAL A 194 5.95 17.97 -2.89
N GLU A 195 6.71 18.73 -3.68
CA GLU A 195 6.55 20.18 -3.84
C GLU A 195 5.20 20.52 -4.48
N GLU A 196 4.81 19.77 -5.52
CA GLU A 196 3.50 19.95 -6.16
C GLU A 196 2.36 19.57 -5.21
N LEU A 197 2.51 18.49 -4.42
CA LEU A 197 1.53 18.13 -3.39
C LEU A 197 1.33 19.27 -2.38
N ALA A 198 2.42 19.86 -1.90
CA ALA A 198 2.37 21.00 -0.99
C ALA A 198 1.69 22.23 -1.63
N ALA A 199 1.97 22.49 -2.91
CA ALA A 199 1.33 23.58 -3.64
C ALA A 199 -0.18 23.37 -3.81
N VAL A 200 -0.61 22.15 -4.14
CA VAL A 200 -2.04 21.79 -4.23
C VAL A 200 -2.70 21.93 -2.87
N ARG A 201 -2.11 21.35 -1.81
CA ARG A 201 -2.63 21.41 -0.44
C ARG A 201 -2.81 22.85 0.06
N ALA A 202 -1.94 23.77 -0.32
CA ALA A 202 -2.07 25.18 0.04
C ALA A 202 -3.21 25.91 -0.70
N ALA A 203 -3.73 25.35 -1.80
CA ALA A 203 -4.69 25.99 -2.70
C ALA A 203 -6.13 25.43 -2.59
N VAL A 204 -6.34 24.37 -1.80
CA VAL A 204 -7.64 23.70 -1.61
C VAL A 204 -7.89 23.40 -0.14
N ASP A 205 -9.16 23.36 0.26
CA ASP A 205 -9.56 22.98 1.63
C ASP A 205 -9.63 21.44 1.81
N THR A 206 -9.70 20.70 0.70
CA THR A 206 -9.78 19.24 0.69
C THR A 206 -8.45 18.61 1.15
N PRO A 207 -8.45 17.67 2.12
CA PRO A 207 -7.23 17.00 2.57
C PRO A 207 -6.49 16.28 1.44
N ILE A 208 -5.16 16.33 1.46
CA ILE A 208 -4.30 15.65 0.47
C ILE A 208 -3.70 14.39 1.10
N ALA A 209 -3.79 13.26 0.40
CA ALA A 209 -3.15 12.01 0.79
C ALA A 209 -1.93 11.72 -0.09
N ALA A 210 -0.84 11.25 0.51
CA ALA A 210 0.37 10.83 -0.22
C ALA A 210 0.48 9.30 -0.30
N ASP A 211 0.73 8.77 -1.49
CA ASP A 211 1.01 7.34 -1.77
C ASP A 211 2.39 7.18 -2.41
N GLU A 212 2.53 7.48 -3.72
CA GLU A 212 3.80 7.43 -4.45
C GLU A 212 4.91 8.22 -3.75
N SER A 213 4.60 9.41 -3.22
CA SER A 213 5.57 10.25 -2.50
C SER A 213 6.04 9.67 -1.16
N ILE A 214 5.43 8.60 -0.68
CA ILE A 214 5.87 7.83 0.49
C ILE A 214 6.57 6.55 0.03
N ARG A 215 5.87 5.69 -0.72
CA ARG A 215 6.32 4.32 -1.00
C ARG A 215 7.49 4.24 -2.00
N ARG A 216 7.71 5.29 -2.81
CA ARG A 216 8.83 5.38 -3.76
C ARG A 216 9.91 6.37 -3.34
N ALA A 217 9.73 7.05 -2.22
CA ALA A 217 10.69 8.03 -1.75
C ALA A 217 11.90 7.34 -1.11
N ALA A 218 13.09 7.88 -1.37
CA ALA A 218 14.28 7.54 -0.60
C ALA A 218 14.12 7.96 0.88
N ASP A 219 13.38 9.05 1.11
CA ASP A 219 13.00 9.52 2.45
C ASP A 219 11.48 9.76 2.53
N PRO A 220 10.71 8.80 3.09
CA PRO A 220 9.28 8.95 3.34
C PRO A 220 8.90 10.15 4.21
N MET A 221 9.78 10.60 5.12
CA MET A 221 9.52 11.72 6.02
C MET A 221 9.64 13.08 5.33
N ARG A 222 10.11 13.12 4.07
CA ARG A 222 10.13 14.36 3.27
C ARG A 222 8.73 14.95 3.11
N VAL A 223 7.70 14.12 2.92
CA VAL A 223 6.30 14.57 2.81
C VAL A 223 5.86 15.30 4.08
N VAL A 224 6.21 14.75 5.24
CA VAL A 224 5.92 15.35 6.56
C VAL A 224 6.65 16.69 6.72
N ARG A 225 7.97 16.71 6.46
CA ARG A 225 8.80 17.92 6.62
C ARG A 225 8.37 19.06 5.69
N ALA A 226 7.85 18.73 4.51
CA ALA A 226 7.32 19.70 3.55
C ALA A 226 5.88 20.14 3.85
N GLY A 227 5.18 19.51 4.81
CA GLY A 227 3.76 19.79 5.07
C GLY A 227 2.87 19.49 3.86
N ALA A 228 3.24 18.48 3.07
CA ALA A 228 2.69 18.24 1.73
C ALA A 228 1.43 17.35 1.71
N ALA A 229 1.07 16.72 2.83
CA ALA A 229 -0.08 15.84 2.94
C ALA A 229 -0.68 15.89 4.36
N ASP A 230 -1.94 15.49 4.45
CA ASP A 230 -2.73 15.31 5.67
C ASP A 230 -2.91 13.82 6.02
N VAL A 231 -2.80 12.94 5.01
CA VAL A 231 -3.00 11.50 5.13
C VAL A 231 -1.82 10.74 4.47
N ALA A 232 -1.30 9.73 5.15
CA ALA A 232 -0.33 8.78 4.61
C ALA A 232 -1.03 7.49 4.13
N ILE A 233 -0.86 7.15 2.86
CA ILE A 233 -1.27 5.86 2.31
C ILE A 233 -0.10 4.89 2.45
N LEU A 234 -0.28 3.85 3.27
CA LEU A 234 0.75 2.84 3.50
C LEU A 234 0.34 1.51 2.88
N LYS A 235 1.24 0.91 2.10
CA LYS A 235 1.01 -0.36 1.39
C LYS A 235 2.10 -1.36 1.77
N VAL A 236 1.69 -2.53 2.27
CA VAL A 236 2.60 -3.54 2.84
C VAL A 236 3.68 -3.96 1.86
N ALA A 237 3.29 -4.35 0.64
CA ALA A 237 4.22 -4.88 -0.33
C ALA A 237 5.30 -3.86 -0.78
N PRO A 238 4.95 -2.66 -1.28
CA PRO A 238 5.97 -1.69 -1.70
C PRO A 238 6.76 -1.06 -0.53
N LEU A 239 6.26 -1.13 0.71
CA LEU A 239 6.99 -0.63 1.87
C LEU A 239 7.84 -1.70 2.57
N GLY A 240 7.89 -2.94 2.07
CA GLY A 240 8.81 -3.93 2.62
C GLY A 240 8.30 -4.75 3.79
N GLY A 241 7.00 -4.77 4.05
CA GLY A 241 6.42 -5.61 5.10
C GLY A 241 5.63 -4.86 6.16
N MET A 242 4.84 -5.64 6.89
CA MET A 242 3.92 -5.24 7.94
C MET A 242 4.64 -4.50 9.07
N ARG A 243 5.77 -5.04 9.58
CA ARG A 243 6.53 -4.39 10.67
C ARG A 243 7.07 -3.02 10.27
N ARG A 244 7.58 -2.89 9.04
CA ARG A 244 8.07 -1.62 8.51
C ARG A 244 6.94 -0.61 8.31
N VAL A 245 5.78 -1.05 7.82
CA VAL A 245 4.58 -0.21 7.78
C VAL A 245 4.18 0.27 9.18
N LEU A 246 4.15 -0.63 10.17
CA LEU A 246 3.80 -0.26 11.55
C LEU A 246 4.83 0.65 12.19
N ALA A 247 6.12 0.50 11.89
CA ALA A 247 7.17 1.41 12.34
C ALA A 247 6.97 2.80 11.75
N LEU A 248 6.79 2.89 10.43
CA LEU A 248 6.54 4.16 9.74
C LEU A 248 5.25 4.83 10.24
N ALA A 249 4.19 4.06 10.48
CA ALA A 249 2.93 4.57 11.02
C ALA A 249 3.06 5.16 12.44
N ARG A 250 4.05 4.73 13.24
CA ARG A 250 4.33 5.33 14.56
C ARG A 250 5.11 6.65 14.45
N GLU A 251 5.87 6.83 13.38
CA GLU A 251 6.73 8.00 13.17
C GLU A 251 6.03 9.13 12.41
N ILE A 252 5.11 8.79 11.50
CA ILE A 252 4.36 9.77 10.71
C ILE A 252 3.27 10.45 11.56
N PRO A 253 3.29 11.79 11.72
CA PRO A 253 2.29 12.54 12.47
C PRO A 253 1.08 12.91 11.60
N MET A 254 0.60 11.97 10.78
CA MET A 254 -0.53 12.14 9.86
C MET A 254 -1.50 10.96 10.02
N ASP A 255 -2.74 11.13 9.58
CA ASP A 255 -3.68 10.02 9.53
C ASP A 255 -3.15 8.93 8.59
N VAL A 256 -3.20 7.67 9.02
CA VAL A 256 -2.70 6.54 8.23
C VAL A 256 -3.86 5.73 7.67
N VAL A 257 -3.80 5.42 6.37
CA VAL A 257 -4.70 4.48 5.70
C VAL A 257 -3.88 3.37 5.08
N VAL A 258 -4.21 2.12 5.43
CA VAL A 258 -3.61 0.96 4.78
C VAL A 258 -4.33 0.68 3.46
N SER A 259 -3.57 0.48 2.39
CA SER A 259 -4.11 0.09 1.09
C SER A 259 -3.36 -1.12 0.55
N SER A 260 -4.04 -1.86 -0.33
CA SER A 260 -3.40 -2.84 -1.19
C SER A 260 -2.68 -2.15 -2.37
N ALA A 261 -1.84 -2.91 -3.04
CA ALA A 261 -1.22 -2.56 -4.31
C ALA A 261 -1.74 -3.47 -5.44
N LEU A 262 -3.04 -3.78 -5.40
CA LEU A 262 -3.68 -4.81 -6.24
C LEU A 262 -3.06 -6.19 -5.99
N ASP A 263 -3.07 -6.57 -4.71
CA ASP A 263 -2.52 -7.84 -4.21
C ASP A 263 -3.55 -8.97 -4.35
N THR A 264 -3.08 -10.23 -4.37
CA THR A 264 -3.96 -11.40 -4.27
C THR A 264 -4.52 -11.53 -2.84
N ALA A 265 -5.41 -12.50 -2.60
CA ALA A 265 -5.89 -12.81 -1.25
C ALA A 265 -4.74 -12.97 -0.22
N VAL A 266 -3.56 -13.46 -0.63
CA VAL A 266 -2.38 -13.58 0.24
C VAL A 266 -1.89 -12.20 0.70
N GLY A 267 -1.56 -11.30 -0.23
CA GLY A 267 -1.10 -9.95 0.14
C GLY A 267 -2.19 -9.11 0.82
N ILE A 268 -3.47 -9.28 0.46
CA ILE A 268 -4.59 -8.65 1.17
C ILE A 268 -4.63 -9.07 2.64
N SER A 269 -4.37 -10.36 2.95
CA SER A 269 -4.34 -10.83 4.34
C SER A 269 -3.24 -10.14 5.17
N ALA A 270 -2.07 -9.88 4.58
CA ALA A 270 -1.00 -9.13 5.23
C ALA A 270 -1.38 -7.65 5.44
N GLY A 271 -2.07 -7.05 4.48
CA GLY A 271 -2.66 -5.71 4.62
C GLY A 271 -3.69 -5.63 5.74
N LEU A 272 -4.59 -6.62 5.85
CA LEU A 272 -5.59 -6.71 6.91
C LEU A 272 -4.95 -6.89 8.28
N ALA A 273 -3.95 -7.76 8.41
CA ALA A 273 -3.19 -7.92 9.65
C ALA A 273 -2.49 -6.61 10.08
N THR A 274 -1.93 -5.88 9.12
CA THR A 274 -1.30 -4.57 9.37
C THR A 274 -2.33 -3.55 9.85
N ALA A 275 -3.45 -3.41 9.14
CA ALA A 275 -4.52 -2.49 9.52
C ALA A 275 -5.13 -2.85 10.89
N ALA A 276 -5.21 -4.13 11.22
CA ALA A 276 -5.70 -4.62 12.50
C ALA A 276 -4.74 -4.30 13.67
N ALA A 277 -3.44 -4.15 13.41
CA ALA A 277 -2.45 -3.81 14.42
C ALA A 277 -2.30 -2.29 14.65
N LEU A 278 -2.90 -1.44 13.81
CA LEU A 278 -2.88 0.02 14.01
C LEU A 278 -3.76 0.45 15.20
N PRO A 279 -3.33 1.40 16.05
CA PRO A 279 -4.13 1.89 17.16
C PRO A 279 -5.34 2.73 16.70
N GLY A 280 -6.28 2.99 17.61
CA GLY A 280 -7.43 3.86 17.36
C GLY A 280 -8.51 3.26 16.47
N GLN A 281 -9.25 4.12 15.78
CA GLN A 281 -10.29 3.76 14.81
C GLN A 281 -9.80 4.14 13.42
N PRO A 282 -9.12 3.23 12.69
CA PRO A 282 -8.60 3.55 11.37
C PRO A 282 -9.74 3.85 10.41
N ARG A 283 -9.50 4.78 9.47
CA ARG A 283 -10.40 5.01 8.33
C ARG A 283 -10.54 3.71 7.53
N ALA A 284 -11.61 3.61 6.73
CA ALA A 284 -11.80 2.50 5.81
C ALA A 284 -10.56 2.28 4.92
N CYS A 285 -10.08 1.05 4.83
CA CYS A 285 -8.82 0.67 4.19
C CYS A 285 -8.99 0.28 2.71
N GLY A 286 -7.97 0.52 1.90
CA GLY A 286 -7.91 0.17 0.46
C GLY A 286 -7.68 -1.31 0.19
N LEU A 287 -8.29 -2.20 0.99
CA LEU A 287 -8.05 -3.65 1.00
C LEU A 287 -9.19 -4.45 0.35
N GLY A 288 -10.19 -3.77 -0.22
CA GLY A 288 -11.30 -4.40 -0.92
C GLY A 288 -11.02 -4.83 -2.37
N THR A 289 -9.78 -4.74 -2.84
CA THR A 289 -9.45 -4.91 -4.28
C THR A 289 -9.59 -6.34 -4.80
N GLY A 290 -9.77 -7.34 -3.93
CA GLY A 290 -10.03 -8.73 -4.35
C GLY A 290 -11.27 -8.86 -5.25
N SER A 291 -12.25 -7.97 -5.10
CA SER A 291 -13.45 -7.93 -5.97
C SER A 291 -13.15 -7.56 -7.42
N LEU A 292 -11.97 -7.02 -7.71
CA LEU A 292 -11.53 -6.68 -9.08
C LEU A 292 -11.12 -7.92 -9.89
N PHE A 293 -10.83 -9.04 -9.23
CA PHE A 293 -10.46 -10.28 -9.90
C PHE A 293 -11.71 -11.12 -10.27
N VAL A 294 -11.61 -11.85 -11.37
CA VAL A 294 -12.61 -12.87 -11.74
C VAL A 294 -12.45 -14.08 -10.83
N THR A 295 -11.21 -14.52 -10.63
CA THR A 295 -10.79 -15.57 -9.69
C THR A 295 -9.53 -15.13 -8.96
N ASP A 296 -9.34 -15.64 -7.74
CA ASP A 296 -8.19 -15.38 -6.88
C ASP A 296 -7.53 -16.70 -6.46
N VAL A 297 -6.42 -16.63 -5.74
CA VAL A 297 -5.66 -17.79 -5.24
C VAL A 297 -6.34 -18.51 -4.08
N ALA A 298 -7.43 -17.97 -3.55
CA ALA A 298 -8.22 -18.56 -2.46
C ALA A 298 -9.73 -18.37 -2.73
N PRO A 299 -10.61 -19.10 -2.02
CA PRO A 299 -12.05 -18.91 -2.14
C PRO A 299 -12.46 -17.44 -1.89
N PRO A 300 -13.51 -16.95 -2.57
CA PRO A 300 -13.98 -15.58 -2.38
C PRO A 300 -14.30 -15.28 -0.92
N ASN A 301 -13.78 -14.17 -0.41
CA ASN A 301 -14.06 -13.64 0.92
C ASN A 301 -14.76 -12.28 0.78
N PRO A 302 -16.07 -12.26 0.48
CA PRO A 302 -16.78 -10.99 0.29
C PRO A 302 -16.85 -10.20 1.61
N PRO A 303 -16.81 -8.86 1.54
CA PRO A 303 -16.99 -8.04 2.73
C PRO A 303 -18.39 -8.26 3.33
N ILE A 304 -18.47 -8.23 4.66
CA ILE A 304 -19.73 -8.26 5.41
C ILE A 304 -19.86 -6.91 6.09
N ALA A 305 -20.94 -6.18 5.80
CA ALA A 305 -21.17 -4.82 6.30
C ALA A 305 -19.98 -3.87 6.04
N GLY A 306 -19.35 -3.97 4.86
CA GLY A 306 -18.20 -3.15 4.50
C GLY A 306 -16.88 -3.54 5.17
N GLU A 307 -16.81 -4.69 5.84
CA GLU A 307 -15.62 -5.14 6.56
C GLU A 307 -15.13 -6.51 6.11
N LEU A 308 -13.80 -6.68 6.10
CA LEU A 308 -13.15 -7.98 5.90
C LEU A 308 -12.61 -8.54 7.23
N PRO A 309 -12.70 -9.87 7.45
CA PRO A 309 -12.14 -10.50 8.63
C PRO A 309 -10.61 -10.54 8.58
N VAL A 310 -9.97 -10.38 9.73
CA VAL A 310 -8.52 -10.50 9.89
C VAL A 310 -8.18 -11.98 10.05
N ALA A 311 -7.86 -12.63 8.93
CA ALA A 311 -7.54 -14.05 8.90
C ALA A 311 -6.40 -14.34 7.93
N ARG A 312 -5.59 -15.36 8.24
CA ARG A 312 -4.61 -15.89 7.28
C ARG A 312 -5.33 -16.58 6.13
N VAL A 313 -4.74 -16.48 4.95
CA VAL A 313 -5.23 -17.13 3.74
C VAL A 313 -4.37 -18.35 3.44
N GLU A 314 -5.04 -19.47 3.14
CA GLU A 314 -4.42 -20.67 2.59
C GLU A 314 -4.80 -20.75 1.10
N PRO A 315 -3.84 -20.53 0.18
CA PRO A 315 -4.08 -20.63 -1.25
C PRO A 315 -4.51 -22.04 -1.67
N THR A 316 -5.41 -22.11 -2.64
CA THR A 316 -5.86 -23.35 -3.27
C THR A 316 -5.42 -23.37 -4.73
N THR A 317 -4.59 -24.35 -5.10
CA THR A 317 -4.03 -24.50 -6.45
C THR A 317 -5.08 -24.80 -7.52
N ALA A 318 -6.28 -25.22 -7.12
CA ALA A 318 -7.39 -25.54 -8.03
C ALA A 318 -8.07 -24.32 -8.67
N MET A 319 -7.86 -23.10 -8.15
CA MET A 319 -8.62 -21.91 -8.54
C MET A 319 -7.83 -20.86 -9.32
N ALA A 320 -6.49 -20.88 -9.24
CA ALA A 320 -5.65 -19.90 -9.90
C ALA A 320 -5.22 -20.39 -11.30
N SER A 321 -5.39 -19.52 -12.31
CA SER A 321 -4.76 -19.75 -13.61
C SER A 321 -3.24 -19.66 -13.44
N VAL A 322 -2.54 -20.78 -13.65
CA VAL A 322 -1.08 -20.83 -13.62
C VAL A 322 -0.53 -20.04 -14.80
N ALA A 323 0.50 -19.24 -14.57
CA ALA A 323 1.15 -18.46 -15.62
C ALA A 323 1.82 -19.37 -16.66
N SER A 324 2.03 -18.87 -17.88
CA SER A 324 2.73 -19.65 -18.92
C SER A 324 4.16 -19.99 -18.51
N PRO A 325 4.77 -21.06 -19.06
CA PRO A 325 6.16 -21.44 -18.74
C PRO A 325 7.16 -20.29 -18.88
N ASP A 326 7.00 -19.44 -19.90
CA ASP A 326 7.86 -18.27 -20.12
C ASP A 326 7.72 -17.21 -19.01
N ARG A 327 6.48 -16.99 -18.53
CA ARG A 327 6.22 -16.08 -17.41
C ARG A 327 6.75 -16.66 -16.10
N VAL A 328 6.61 -17.96 -15.88
CA VAL A 328 7.22 -18.64 -14.73
C VAL A 328 8.73 -18.42 -14.72
N GLN A 329 9.42 -18.67 -15.84
CA GLN A 329 10.87 -18.45 -15.95
C GLN A 329 11.25 -16.97 -15.74
N TRP A 330 10.44 -16.04 -16.24
CA TRP A 330 10.66 -14.61 -16.02
C TRP A 330 10.58 -14.24 -14.54
N TRP A 331 9.54 -14.71 -13.83
CA TRP A 331 9.37 -14.46 -12.39
C TRP A 331 10.45 -15.13 -11.55
N THR A 332 10.85 -16.36 -11.88
CA THR A 332 11.98 -17.05 -11.21
C THR A 332 13.27 -16.25 -11.34
N ARG A 333 13.58 -15.72 -12.53
CA ARG A 333 14.76 -14.86 -12.72
C ARG A 333 14.65 -13.56 -11.95
N ARG A 334 13.46 -12.93 -11.90
CA ARG A 334 13.24 -11.70 -11.13
C ARG A 334 13.39 -11.92 -9.63
N LEU A 335 12.83 -13.01 -9.10
CA LEU A 335 12.99 -13.38 -7.69
C LEU A 335 14.47 -13.55 -7.35
N ARG A 336 15.26 -14.25 -8.18
CA ARG A 336 16.72 -14.42 -7.97
C ARG A 336 17.45 -13.07 -7.87
N ARG A 337 17.22 -12.15 -8.81
CA ARG A 337 17.85 -10.82 -8.80
C ARG A 337 17.42 -9.97 -7.59
N CYS A 338 16.14 -9.98 -7.23
CA CYS A 338 15.62 -9.27 -6.05
C CYS A 338 16.20 -9.85 -4.75
N HIS A 339 16.32 -11.18 -4.67
CA HIS A 339 16.91 -11.87 -3.53
C HIS A 339 18.40 -11.53 -3.34
N GLU A 340 19.16 -11.45 -4.44
CA GLU A 340 20.56 -10.99 -4.41
C GLU A 340 20.70 -9.56 -3.86
N LEU A 341 19.76 -8.66 -4.21
CA LEU A 341 19.73 -7.29 -3.66
C LEU A 341 19.46 -7.28 -2.16
N LEU A 342 18.53 -8.12 -1.67
CA LEU A 342 18.26 -8.27 -0.24
C LEU A 342 19.46 -8.86 0.51
N SER A 343 20.04 -9.94 -0.02
CA SER A 343 21.16 -10.67 0.59
C SER A 343 22.43 -9.84 0.72
N SER A 344 22.65 -8.92 -0.23
CA SER A 344 23.88 -8.13 -0.29
C SER A 344 23.87 -6.87 0.59
N GLY A 345 22.76 -6.56 1.27
CA GLY A 345 22.60 -5.31 2.01
C GLY A 345 22.75 -4.07 1.12
N ARG A 346 22.65 -4.22 -0.21
CA ARG A 346 22.67 -3.10 -1.17
C ARG A 346 21.27 -2.54 -1.42
N HIS A 347 20.32 -2.91 -0.59
CA HIS A 347 18.97 -2.39 -0.67
C HIS A 347 18.99 -0.90 -0.25
N PRO A 348 18.46 0.04 -1.05
CA PRO A 348 18.61 1.49 -0.83
C PRO A 348 18.07 2.06 0.49
N ALA A 349 17.48 1.25 1.37
CA ALA A 349 17.07 1.68 2.71
C ALA A 349 17.67 0.86 3.86
N THR A 350 18.72 0.07 3.57
CA THR A 350 19.69 -0.37 4.58
C THR A 350 20.81 0.67 4.76
N GLY A 351 20.86 1.69 3.89
CA GLY A 351 21.74 2.84 4.05
C GLY A 351 21.31 3.71 5.23
N SER A 352 22.13 3.74 6.28
CA SER A 352 22.05 4.77 7.31
C SER A 352 22.19 6.16 6.66
N PRO A 353 21.40 7.18 7.06
CA PRO A 353 21.65 8.56 6.66
C PRO A 353 22.87 9.08 7.42
N GLY A 354 24.07 8.83 6.90
CA GLY A 354 25.30 9.34 7.51
C GLY A 354 26.56 8.63 7.09
N GLY A 355 27.23 9.16 6.07
CA GLY A 355 28.58 8.76 5.64
C GLY A 355 29.19 9.90 4.85
N GLY A 356 30.05 10.69 5.51
CA GLY A 356 30.48 12.03 5.10
C GLY A 356 31.06 12.18 3.70
N LEU A 357 30.78 13.36 3.12
CA LEU A 357 31.77 14.05 2.31
C LEU A 357 32.83 14.63 3.27
N SER A 358 33.92 13.90 3.43
CA SER A 358 35.21 14.45 3.82
C SER A 358 36.12 14.36 2.60
N GLY A 359 36.37 15.50 1.98
CA GLY A 359 37.23 15.68 0.81
C GLY A 359 37.11 17.10 0.31
#